data_AF-A0A1H5S029-F1
#
_entry.id   AF-A0A1H5S029-F1
#
_cell.length_a   1.000
_cell.length_b   1.000
_cell.length_c   1.000
_cell.angle_alpha   90.00
_cell.angle_beta   90.00
_cell.angle_gamma   90.00
#
_symmetry.space_group_name_H-M   'P 1'
#
loop_
_entity.id
_entity.type
_entity.pdbx_description
1 polymer ?
#
loop_
_entity_poly.entity_id
_entity_poly.type
_entity_poly.pdbx_seq_one_letter_code
_entity_poly.pdbx_strand_id
1 'polypeptide(L)'
;MSLFDYDILNGKCSKYETNHLHMYVDDDIDLGNLSNMSLSSYATFVHEYIHYIQHVTSLYGIRMSDMYNRVFSRYRDYIRNNEVIDIPLRLWDTDEDIHQFVIHFNKIEGDKTTGFNISDIEIDKREISIAEKEKTAVWIGCYDFDNDKADEHGFLFGHRCVVEGMAHAIQSIINNEIKHNIIPYHAVELIIGKIIPDIVQDKKKVASICLCALLWDNPGIGFFQVLELIKSHPNWDGKELYKSIVQDYAVSYNGQEMPFYRLLQRFSNDLKESFKALLGRDLEYYSLVIDNCIIDCGKCHHRLIDFLYDYDICNRESFREQILNHYGYPFIDGRNQSALPLKTENGTQSAYKETAILYGIELIMARLLRADNKKECKRYPICSSTMFIEGAKCDATEECLSSQWKKKESCVFTEALKYFWIKDKEYVDT
;
A
#
# COMPACT_ATOMS: atom_id res chain seq x y z
N MET A 1 -2.40 -2.52 -17.16
CA MET A 1 -1.89 -3.67 -16.38
C MET A 1 -1.67 -3.11 -14.99
N SER A 2 -2.63 -3.29 -14.09
CA SER A 2 -2.80 -2.47 -12.87
C SER A 2 -1.61 -2.50 -11.91
N LEU A 3 -0.90 -3.63 -11.81
CA LEU A 3 0.31 -3.80 -10.99
C LEU A 3 1.42 -2.79 -11.32
N PHE A 4 1.52 -2.38 -12.59
CA PHE A 4 2.50 -1.39 -13.06
C PHE A 4 1.83 -0.11 -13.57
N ASP A 5 0.56 0.14 -13.21
CA ASP A 5 -0.07 1.44 -13.41
C ASP A 5 0.59 2.45 -12.46
N TYR A 6 1.78 2.87 -12.86
CA TYR A 6 2.62 3.89 -12.25
C TYR A 6 2.14 5.29 -12.63
N ASP A 7 0.83 5.54 -12.49
CA ASP A 7 0.27 6.85 -12.71
C ASP A 7 0.40 7.65 -11.41
N ILE A 8 1.56 8.31 -11.26
CA ILE A 8 1.85 9.21 -10.12
C ILE A 8 1.44 10.65 -10.44
N LEU A 9 1.08 10.99 -11.69
CA LEU A 9 0.94 12.41 -12.07
C LEU A 9 -0.15 12.79 -13.08
N ASN A 10 -1.09 11.93 -13.43
CA ASN A 10 -2.33 12.39 -14.09
C ASN A 10 -3.53 12.38 -13.15
N GLY A 11 -3.42 13.20 -12.11
CA GLY A 11 -4.49 13.47 -11.15
C GLY A 11 -3.88 13.74 -9.79
N LYS A 12 -4.07 14.95 -9.26
CA LYS A 12 -3.80 15.28 -7.87
C LYS A 12 -4.79 14.45 -7.01
N CYS A 13 -4.34 13.29 -6.54
CA CYS A 13 -5.09 12.40 -5.68
C CYS A 13 -4.09 11.77 -4.72
N SER A 14 -4.38 11.83 -3.42
CA SER A 14 -3.59 11.12 -2.41
C SER A 14 -3.48 9.63 -2.77
N LYS A 15 -2.30 9.05 -2.53
CA LYS A 15 -1.99 7.67 -2.88
C LYS A 15 -0.80 7.16 -2.07
N TYR A 16 -0.88 5.92 -1.62
CA TYR A 16 0.25 5.18 -1.11
C TYR A 16 0.77 4.16 -2.14
N GLU A 17 2.05 4.25 -2.47
CA GLU A 17 2.72 3.34 -3.39
C GLU A 17 3.24 2.12 -2.62
N THR A 18 2.57 1.00 -2.85
CA THR A 18 2.75 -0.28 -2.15
C THR A 18 4.17 -0.85 -2.27
N ASN A 19 4.94 -0.36 -3.22
CA ASN A 19 6.14 -1.01 -3.74
C ASN A 19 7.44 -0.54 -3.07
N HIS A 20 7.44 0.67 -2.49
CA HIS A 20 8.66 1.34 -2.05
C HIS A 20 8.54 2.12 -0.74
N LEU A 21 7.44 1.96 0.00
CA LEU A 21 7.16 2.75 1.20
C LEU A 21 7.25 4.25 0.85
N HIS A 22 6.39 4.68 -0.07
CA HIS A 22 6.24 6.06 -0.50
C HIS A 22 4.77 6.46 -0.46
N MET A 23 4.49 7.57 0.20
CA MET A 23 3.17 8.11 0.41
C MET A 23 3.07 9.50 -0.23
N TYR A 24 2.05 9.71 -1.06
CA TYR A 24 1.69 11.01 -1.58
C TYR A 24 0.41 11.49 -0.88
N VAL A 25 0.49 12.66 -0.27
CA VAL A 25 -0.66 13.32 0.35
C VAL A 25 -0.95 14.57 -0.48
N ASP A 26 -2.10 14.61 -1.14
CA ASP A 26 -2.52 15.78 -1.93
C ASP A 26 -3.05 16.91 -1.02
N ASP A 27 -2.29 17.25 0.02
CA ASP A 27 -2.54 18.34 0.93
C ASP A 27 -1.24 18.78 1.62
N ASP A 28 -1.32 19.83 2.44
CA ASP A 28 -0.20 20.25 3.27
C ASP A 28 -0.04 19.28 4.46
N ILE A 29 1.21 18.87 4.72
CA ILE A 29 1.57 17.98 5.83
C ILE A 29 2.44 18.71 6.85
N ASP A 30 2.26 18.39 8.13
CA ASP A 30 3.13 18.82 9.23
C ASP A 30 3.34 17.67 10.22
N LEU A 31 4.35 16.84 9.95
CA LEU A 31 4.70 15.71 10.83
C LEU A 31 5.35 16.15 12.14
N GLY A 32 5.87 17.37 12.22
CA GLY A 32 6.45 17.94 13.43
C GLY A 32 5.38 18.28 14.45
N ASN A 33 4.24 18.77 13.97
CA ASN A 33 3.05 19.01 14.78
C ASN A 33 1.77 18.76 13.97
N LEU A 34 1.22 17.55 14.10
CA LEU A 34 -0.01 17.15 13.42
C LEU A 34 -1.20 18.07 13.73
N SER A 35 -1.19 18.79 14.86
CA SER A 35 -2.26 19.76 15.22
C SER A 35 -2.35 20.94 14.27
N ASN A 36 -1.29 21.24 13.52
CA ASN A 36 -1.29 22.31 12.52
C ASN A 36 -2.03 21.95 11.24
N MET A 37 -2.30 20.65 11.00
CA MET A 37 -3.01 20.20 9.80
C MET A 37 -4.51 20.56 9.88
N SER A 38 -5.17 20.82 8.75
CA SER A 38 -6.63 20.94 8.77
C SER A 38 -7.28 19.58 9.12
N LEU A 39 -8.57 19.56 9.46
CA LEU A 39 -9.29 18.30 9.69
C LEU A 39 -9.24 17.39 8.44
N SER A 40 -9.46 17.98 7.26
CA SER A 40 -9.40 17.29 5.97
C SER A 40 -7.99 16.76 5.67
N SER A 41 -6.97 17.58 5.89
CA SER A 41 -5.56 17.21 5.65
C SER A 41 -5.14 16.07 6.57
N TYR A 42 -5.50 16.13 7.86
CA TYR A 42 -5.20 15.07 8.82
C TYR A 42 -5.94 13.77 8.48
N ALA A 43 -7.24 13.83 8.15
CA ALA A 43 -8.00 12.65 7.76
C ALA A 43 -7.43 11.98 6.50
N THR A 44 -7.01 12.78 5.50
CA THR A 44 -6.37 12.29 4.28
C THR A 44 -5.00 11.69 4.56
N PHE A 45 -4.18 12.33 5.39
CA PHE A 45 -2.91 11.76 5.82
C PHE A 45 -3.10 10.42 6.55
N VAL A 46 -4.05 10.34 7.47
CA VAL A 46 -4.33 9.09 8.19
C VAL A 46 -4.78 8.00 7.22
N HIS A 47 -5.64 8.29 6.24
CA HIS A 47 -6.07 7.33 5.21
C HIS A 47 -4.87 6.67 4.53
N GLU A 48 -3.96 7.46 3.97
CA GLU A 48 -2.78 6.93 3.29
C GLU A 48 -1.83 6.21 4.24
N TYR A 49 -1.71 6.71 5.46
CA TYR A 49 -0.88 6.10 6.47
C TYR A 49 -1.44 4.75 6.97
N ILE A 50 -2.76 4.55 6.93
CA ILE A 50 -3.35 3.23 7.16
C ILE A 50 -2.90 2.24 6.09
N HIS A 51 -2.79 2.63 4.83
CA HIS A 51 -2.24 1.75 3.79
C HIS A 51 -0.79 1.35 4.08
N TYR A 52 0.02 2.29 4.59
CA TYR A 52 1.37 1.96 5.08
C TYR A 52 1.35 0.91 6.20
N ILE A 53 0.50 1.09 7.22
CA ILE A 53 0.37 0.11 8.31
C ILE A 53 -0.04 -1.26 7.74
N GLN A 54 -1.05 -1.31 6.87
CA GLN A 54 -1.53 -2.55 6.26
C GLN A 54 -0.40 -3.35 5.60
N HIS A 55 0.57 -2.69 4.96
CA HIS A 55 1.71 -3.39 4.33
C HIS A 55 2.74 -3.95 5.29
N VAL A 56 2.96 -3.31 6.43
CA VAL A 56 3.99 -3.75 7.37
C VAL A 56 3.45 -4.67 8.47
N THR A 57 2.12 -4.77 8.62
CA THR A 57 1.50 -5.56 9.71
C THR A 57 0.62 -6.71 9.27
N SER A 58 0.17 -6.79 8.02
CA SER A 58 -0.69 -7.88 7.54
C SER A 58 0.08 -8.94 6.74
N LEU A 59 -0.39 -10.19 6.74
CA LEU A 59 0.27 -11.26 5.97
C LEU A 59 0.27 -10.94 4.47
N TYR A 60 -0.87 -10.50 3.93
CA TYR A 60 -0.97 -10.10 2.53
C TYR A 60 -0.02 -8.94 2.22
N GLY A 61 -0.05 -7.87 3.01
CA GLY A 61 0.76 -6.68 2.82
C GLY A 61 2.27 -6.93 2.87
N ILE A 62 2.72 -7.72 3.86
CA ILE A 62 4.13 -8.10 4.02
C ILE A 62 4.59 -8.92 2.83
N ARG A 63 3.77 -9.91 2.41
CA ARG A 63 4.06 -10.76 1.24
C ARG A 63 4.13 -9.96 -0.04
N MET A 64 3.20 -9.03 -0.25
CA MET A 64 3.22 -8.14 -1.42
C MET A 64 4.49 -7.30 -1.45
N SER A 65 4.85 -6.68 -0.34
CA SER A 65 6.08 -5.88 -0.22
C SER A 65 7.34 -6.72 -0.49
N ASP A 66 7.40 -7.94 0.05
CA ASP A 66 8.50 -8.87 -0.19
C ASP A 66 8.61 -9.26 -1.68
N MET A 67 7.47 -9.53 -2.34
CA MET A 67 7.46 -9.84 -3.77
C MET A 67 7.93 -8.65 -4.62
N TYR A 68 7.47 -7.43 -4.34
CA TYR A 68 7.97 -6.25 -5.06
C TYR A 68 9.48 -6.06 -4.88
N ASN A 69 10.00 -6.22 -3.66
CA ASN A 69 11.45 -6.15 -3.41
C ASN A 69 12.23 -7.18 -4.24
N ARG A 70 11.71 -8.41 -4.37
CA ARG A 70 12.33 -9.46 -5.19
C ARG A 70 12.24 -9.16 -6.67
N VAL A 71 11.09 -8.70 -7.16
CA VAL A 71 10.91 -8.26 -8.56
C VAL A 71 11.93 -7.17 -8.88
N PHE A 72 12.03 -6.11 -8.09
CA PHE A 72 12.98 -5.03 -8.35
C PHE A 72 14.43 -5.43 -8.23
N SER A 73 14.75 -6.39 -7.35
CA SER A 73 16.07 -6.99 -7.30
C SER A 73 16.40 -7.68 -8.63
N ARG A 74 15.47 -8.44 -9.21
CA ARG A 74 15.64 -9.06 -10.53
C ARG A 74 15.79 -8.03 -11.64
N TYR A 75 15.00 -6.97 -11.65
CA TYR A 75 15.15 -5.87 -12.60
C TYR A 75 16.53 -5.22 -12.51
N ARG A 76 16.96 -4.86 -11.30
CA ARG A 76 18.29 -4.30 -11.06
C ARG A 76 19.39 -5.26 -11.55
N ASP A 77 19.30 -6.53 -11.22
CA ASP A 77 20.33 -7.52 -11.59
C ASP A 77 20.35 -7.78 -13.10
N TYR A 78 19.19 -7.79 -13.77
CA TYR A 78 19.10 -7.83 -15.22
C TYR A 78 19.84 -6.64 -15.85
N ILE A 79 19.57 -5.42 -15.37
CA ILE A 79 20.20 -4.20 -15.92
C ILE A 79 21.71 -4.22 -15.71
N ARG A 80 22.19 -4.67 -14.55
CA ARG A 80 23.63 -4.77 -14.28
C ARG A 80 24.35 -5.72 -15.25
N ASN A 81 23.67 -6.80 -15.64
CA ASN A 81 24.24 -7.87 -16.48
C ASN A 81 24.06 -7.66 -17.98
N ASN A 82 23.38 -6.59 -18.42
CA ASN A 82 23.19 -6.27 -19.83
C ASN A 82 23.77 -4.89 -20.15
N GLU A 83 24.32 -4.71 -21.35
CA GLU A 83 24.86 -3.40 -21.78
C GLU A 83 23.78 -2.51 -22.38
N VAL A 84 22.85 -3.11 -23.13
CA VAL A 84 21.72 -2.43 -23.78
C VAL A 84 20.43 -2.79 -23.05
N ILE A 85 19.62 -1.78 -22.74
CA ILE A 85 18.37 -1.87 -21.99
C ILE A 85 17.25 -1.23 -22.80
N ASP A 86 16.36 -2.07 -23.32
CA ASP A 86 15.14 -1.62 -24.00
C ASP A 86 14.12 -1.11 -22.98
N ILE A 87 13.49 0.03 -23.29
CA ILE A 87 12.44 0.65 -22.48
C ILE A 87 11.17 0.75 -23.34
N PRO A 88 10.03 0.18 -22.91
CA PRO A 88 9.80 -0.42 -21.58
C PRO A 88 10.49 -1.79 -21.39
N LEU A 89 11.10 -1.99 -20.22
CA LEU A 89 11.71 -3.26 -19.84
C LEU A 89 10.63 -4.20 -19.29
N ARG A 90 10.32 -5.27 -20.03
CA ARG A 90 9.19 -6.17 -19.74
C ARG A 90 9.64 -7.54 -19.25
N LEU A 91 10.27 -7.61 -18.07
CA LEU A 91 10.74 -8.91 -17.56
C LEU A 91 9.58 -9.89 -17.27
N TRP A 92 8.35 -9.41 -17.08
CA TRP A 92 7.17 -10.26 -16.90
C TRP A 92 6.78 -11.07 -18.16
N ASP A 93 7.34 -10.73 -19.33
CA ASP A 93 7.13 -11.50 -20.57
C ASP A 93 8.09 -12.69 -20.66
N THR A 94 9.18 -12.69 -19.88
CA THR A 94 10.27 -13.67 -19.97
C THR A 94 10.60 -14.40 -18.66
N ASP A 95 10.29 -13.81 -17.51
CA ASP A 95 10.53 -14.35 -16.18
C ASP A 95 9.24 -14.93 -15.61
N GLU A 96 9.21 -16.26 -15.46
CA GLU A 96 8.02 -17.01 -15.02
C GLU A 96 7.55 -16.60 -13.61
N ASP A 97 8.47 -16.33 -12.67
CA ASP A 97 8.08 -15.98 -11.31
C ASP A 97 7.41 -14.59 -11.26
N ILE A 98 7.96 -13.63 -12.03
CA ILE A 98 7.36 -12.31 -12.18
C ILE A 98 6.00 -12.43 -12.89
N HIS A 99 5.91 -13.25 -13.93
CA HIS A 99 4.67 -13.48 -14.68
C HIS A 99 3.56 -14.04 -13.79
N GLN A 100 3.85 -15.10 -13.02
CA GLN A 100 2.88 -15.73 -12.11
C GLN A 100 2.44 -14.76 -11.00
N PHE A 101 3.36 -13.95 -10.47
CA PHE A 101 3.01 -12.91 -9.50
C PHE A 101 2.01 -11.90 -10.08
N VAL A 102 2.25 -11.39 -11.29
CA VAL A 102 1.36 -10.43 -11.97
C VAL A 102 -0.02 -11.03 -12.20
N ILE A 103 -0.09 -12.27 -12.70
CA ILE A 103 -1.36 -12.96 -12.93
C ILE A 103 -2.13 -13.14 -11.62
N HIS A 104 -1.45 -13.62 -10.58
CA HIS A 104 -2.08 -13.88 -9.30
C HIS A 104 -2.64 -12.59 -8.68
N PHE A 105 -1.84 -11.51 -8.66
CA PHE A 105 -2.28 -10.22 -8.13
C PHE A 105 -3.51 -9.68 -8.85
N ASN A 106 -3.50 -9.67 -10.19
CA ASN A 106 -4.61 -9.16 -10.98
C ASN A 106 -5.90 -9.95 -10.75
N LYS A 107 -5.81 -11.27 -10.52
CA LYS A 107 -6.97 -12.12 -10.25
C LYS A 107 -7.70 -11.79 -8.95
N ILE A 108 -6.98 -11.31 -7.94
CA ILE A 108 -7.51 -11.07 -6.59
C ILE A 108 -7.70 -9.57 -6.28
N GLU A 109 -7.43 -8.69 -7.25
CA GLU A 109 -7.43 -7.25 -7.03
C GLU A 109 -8.79 -6.70 -6.63
N GLY A 110 -9.83 -7.06 -7.37
CA GLY A 110 -11.13 -6.41 -7.28
C GLY A 110 -11.16 -5.09 -8.05
N ASP A 111 -12.36 -4.56 -8.24
CA ASP A 111 -12.57 -3.43 -9.12
C ASP A 111 -12.23 -2.07 -8.46
N LYS A 112 -11.77 -1.13 -9.30
CA LYS A 112 -11.50 0.26 -8.91
C LYS A 112 -12.75 1.15 -8.96
N THR A 113 -13.75 0.75 -9.73
CA THR A 113 -14.98 1.50 -10.00
C THR A 113 -16.05 0.53 -10.44
N THR A 114 -17.31 0.95 -10.40
CA THR A 114 -18.42 0.22 -11.02
C THR A 114 -19.19 1.14 -11.95
N GLY A 115 -19.86 0.57 -12.94
CA GLY A 115 -20.78 1.28 -13.84
C GLY A 115 -22.18 1.48 -13.27
N PHE A 116 -22.44 1.01 -12.05
CA PHE A 116 -23.76 1.03 -11.40
C PHE A 116 -23.88 2.16 -10.38
N ASN A 117 -25.06 2.77 -10.30
CA ASN A 117 -25.47 3.52 -9.12
C ASN A 117 -26.05 2.53 -8.10
N ILE A 118 -25.21 2.01 -7.20
CA ILE A 118 -25.58 0.88 -6.33
C ILE A 118 -26.70 1.29 -5.36
N SER A 119 -27.89 0.72 -5.55
CA SER A 119 -29.05 0.85 -4.66
C SER A 119 -29.15 -0.32 -3.67
N ASP A 120 -28.80 -1.54 -4.11
CA ASP A 120 -28.69 -2.75 -3.28
C ASP A 120 -27.67 -3.71 -3.92
N ILE A 121 -27.23 -4.71 -3.16
CA ILE A 121 -26.30 -5.75 -3.61
C ILE A 121 -26.87 -7.16 -3.39
N GLU A 122 -26.37 -8.12 -4.18
CA GLU A 122 -26.58 -9.55 -3.99
C GLU A 122 -25.27 -10.27 -3.72
N ILE A 123 -25.29 -11.16 -2.73
CA ILE A 123 -24.14 -11.96 -2.34
C ILE A 123 -24.51 -13.43 -2.51
N ASP A 124 -23.96 -14.05 -3.55
CA ASP A 124 -24.17 -15.47 -3.82
C ASP A 124 -23.04 -16.31 -3.21
N LYS A 125 -23.40 -17.30 -2.39
CA LYS A 125 -22.44 -18.26 -1.81
C LYS A 125 -21.74 -19.10 -2.88
N ARG A 126 -22.35 -19.28 -4.06
CA ARG A 126 -21.74 -19.97 -5.20
C ARG A 126 -20.54 -19.18 -5.73
N GLU A 127 -20.67 -17.86 -5.87
CA GLU A 127 -19.58 -16.99 -6.31
C GLU A 127 -18.42 -16.96 -5.31
N ILE A 128 -18.71 -16.93 -4.01
CA ILE A 128 -17.67 -17.06 -2.96
C ILE A 128 -16.92 -18.40 -3.12
N SER A 129 -17.66 -19.49 -3.36
CA SER A 129 -17.07 -20.83 -3.51
C SER A 129 -16.22 -20.97 -4.79
N ILE A 130 -16.67 -20.34 -5.89
CA ILE A 130 -15.91 -20.27 -7.14
C ILE A 130 -14.62 -19.49 -6.92
N ALA A 131 -14.72 -18.30 -6.33
CA ALA A 131 -13.57 -17.44 -6.08
C ALA A 131 -12.53 -18.07 -5.14
N GLU A 132 -12.96 -18.84 -4.14
CA GLU A 132 -12.05 -19.61 -3.26
C GLU A 132 -11.31 -20.70 -4.05
N LYS A 133 -12.03 -21.47 -4.87
CA LYS A 133 -11.45 -22.57 -5.67
C LYS A 133 -10.52 -22.05 -6.76
N GLU A 134 -10.90 -20.97 -7.44
CA GLU A 134 -10.19 -20.41 -8.58
C GLU A 134 -9.14 -19.36 -8.19
N LYS A 135 -9.09 -18.98 -6.90
CA LYS A 135 -8.21 -17.98 -6.33
C LYS A 135 -8.36 -16.62 -7.02
N THR A 136 -9.60 -16.14 -7.07
CA THR A 136 -9.98 -14.85 -7.68
C THR A 136 -10.70 -13.95 -6.67
N ALA A 137 -10.92 -12.70 -7.06
CA ALA A 137 -11.89 -11.83 -6.40
C ALA A 137 -13.31 -12.40 -6.54
N VAL A 138 -14.22 -11.98 -5.66
CA VAL A 138 -15.60 -12.47 -5.56
C VAL A 138 -16.53 -11.56 -6.37
N TRP A 139 -17.35 -12.12 -7.25
CA TRP A 139 -18.40 -11.34 -7.90
C TRP A 139 -19.52 -10.97 -6.93
N ILE A 140 -19.93 -9.70 -6.98
CA ILE A 140 -21.05 -9.16 -6.22
C ILE A 140 -22.10 -8.65 -7.20
N GLY A 141 -23.33 -9.13 -7.05
CA GLY A 141 -24.46 -8.66 -7.85
C GLY A 141 -24.87 -7.26 -7.41
N CYS A 142 -25.31 -6.42 -8.35
CA CYS A 142 -25.73 -5.05 -8.10
C CYS A 142 -27.12 -4.77 -8.66
N TYR A 143 -27.88 -3.98 -7.91
CA TYR A 143 -29.15 -3.42 -8.33
C TYR A 143 -29.06 -1.89 -8.36
N ASP A 144 -29.48 -1.29 -9.45
CA ASP A 144 -29.58 0.16 -9.67
C ASP A 144 -31.05 0.48 -10.00
N PHE A 145 -31.82 0.81 -8.97
CA PHE A 145 -33.27 1.03 -9.10
C PHE A 145 -33.58 2.32 -9.84
N ASP A 146 -32.71 3.32 -9.76
CA ASP A 146 -32.89 4.61 -10.42
C ASP A 146 -32.79 4.49 -11.94
N ASN A 147 -31.97 3.55 -12.42
CA ASN A 147 -31.76 3.30 -13.85
C ASN A 147 -32.37 2.00 -14.37
N ASP A 148 -33.13 1.27 -13.53
CA ASP A 148 -33.74 -0.03 -13.84
C ASP A 148 -32.72 -1.06 -14.38
N LYS A 149 -31.58 -1.18 -13.70
CA LYS A 149 -30.52 -2.14 -14.05
C LYS A 149 -30.27 -3.11 -12.92
N ALA A 150 -30.02 -4.37 -13.29
CA ALA A 150 -29.55 -5.41 -12.38
C ALA A 150 -28.51 -6.26 -13.11
N ASP A 151 -27.44 -6.63 -12.42
CA ASP A 151 -26.39 -7.50 -12.94
C ASP A 151 -25.83 -8.38 -11.83
N GLU A 152 -25.76 -9.69 -12.10
CA GLU A 152 -25.16 -10.68 -11.21
C GLU A 152 -23.64 -10.49 -11.07
N HIS A 153 -23.00 -9.83 -12.03
CA HIS A 153 -21.57 -9.50 -12.05
C HIS A 153 -21.34 -7.98 -11.99
N GLY A 154 -21.93 -7.32 -11.00
CA GLY A 154 -21.90 -5.85 -10.87
C GLY A 154 -20.51 -5.27 -10.55
N PHE A 155 -19.76 -5.91 -9.65
CA PHE A 155 -18.33 -5.62 -9.42
C PHE A 155 -17.60 -6.81 -8.76
N LEU A 156 -16.28 -6.85 -8.92
CA LEU A 156 -15.39 -7.77 -8.22
C LEU A 156 -14.94 -7.21 -6.87
N PHE A 157 -15.28 -7.92 -5.79
CA PHE A 157 -14.80 -7.66 -4.44
C PHE A 157 -13.50 -8.43 -4.17
N GLY A 158 -12.40 -7.69 -4.09
CA GLY A 158 -11.04 -8.23 -3.91
C GLY A 158 -10.22 -7.44 -2.88
N HIS A 159 -8.90 -7.61 -2.90
CA HIS A 159 -8.03 -6.96 -1.92
C HIS A 159 -8.17 -5.44 -1.92
N ARG A 160 -8.38 -4.82 -3.08
CA ARG A 160 -8.55 -3.37 -3.23
C ARG A 160 -9.73 -2.88 -2.41
N CYS A 161 -10.86 -3.58 -2.49
CA CYS A 161 -12.05 -3.26 -1.70
C CYS A 161 -11.78 -3.35 -0.19
N VAL A 162 -11.00 -4.34 0.25
CA VAL A 162 -10.67 -4.54 1.67
C VAL A 162 -9.73 -3.45 2.20
N VAL A 163 -8.64 -3.13 1.49
CA VAL A 163 -7.66 -2.13 1.93
C VAL A 163 -8.24 -0.72 1.94
N GLU A 164 -8.99 -0.35 0.89
CA GLU A 164 -9.65 0.95 0.76
C GLU A 164 -10.81 1.07 1.76
N GLY A 165 -11.58 0.00 1.96
CA GLY A 165 -12.66 -0.04 2.94
C GLY A 165 -12.17 0.11 4.38
N MET A 166 -11.02 -0.48 4.74
CA MET A 166 -10.40 -0.26 6.04
C MET A 166 -9.93 1.19 6.23
N ALA A 167 -9.23 1.75 5.24
CA ALA A 167 -8.75 3.13 5.29
C ALA A 167 -9.91 4.12 5.36
N HIS A 168 -10.96 3.89 4.58
CA HIS A 168 -12.20 4.66 4.60
C HIS A 168 -12.92 4.59 5.95
N ALA A 169 -13.05 3.40 6.55
CA ALA A 169 -13.71 3.24 7.84
C ALA A 169 -12.99 4.05 8.93
N ILE A 170 -11.65 3.98 8.98
CA ILE A 170 -10.85 4.72 9.96
C ILE A 170 -10.90 6.24 9.69
N GLN A 171 -10.76 6.65 8.44
CA GLN A 171 -10.84 8.05 8.04
C GLN A 171 -12.20 8.67 8.40
N SER A 172 -13.29 7.90 8.26
CA SER A 172 -14.64 8.34 8.59
C SER A 172 -14.88 8.56 10.09
N ILE A 173 -14.04 7.99 10.97
CA ILE A 173 -14.04 8.30 12.41
C ILE A 173 -13.55 9.74 12.63
N ILE A 174 -12.60 10.19 11.81
CA ILE A 174 -11.98 11.51 11.90
C ILE A 174 -12.84 12.57 11.19
N ASN A 175 -13.26 12.26 9.95
CA ASN A 175 -14.04 13.16 9.12
C ASN A 175 -15.02 12.37 8.26
N ASN A 176 -16.31 12.45 8.60
CA ASN A 176 -17.39 11.75 7.90
C ASN A 176 -17.96 12.50 6.69
N GLU A 177 -17.45 13.70 6.38
CA GLU A 177 -17.90 14.52 5.25
C GLU A 177 -17.15 14.18 3.95
N ILE A 178 -16.12 13.34 4.02
CA ILE A 178 -15.29 12.97 2.88
C ILE A 178 -16.08 12.09 1.92
N LYS A 179 -16.15 12.53 0.66
CA LYS A 179 -16.83 11.82 -0.41
C LYS A 179 -15.85 10.95 -1.19
N HIS A 180 -16.14 9.67 -1.26
CA HIS A 180 -15.45 8.74 -2.15
C HIS A 180 -16.39 8.18 -3.21
N ASN A 181 -15.81 7.58 -4.24
CA ASN A 181 -16.56 6.67 -5.11
C ASN A 181 -17.06 5.48 -4.28
N ILE A 182 -18.23 4.93 -4.64
CA ILE A 182 -18.82 3.79 -3.93
C ILE A 182 -17.87 2.58 -3.92
N ILE A 183 -17.39 2.18 -5.10
CA ILE A 183 -16.36 1.16 -5.24
C ILE A 183 -15.02 1.87 -5.47
N PRO A 184 -13.95 1.50 -4.74
CA PRO A 184 -13.86 0.40 -3.76
C PRO A 184 -14.26 0.76 -2.31
N TYR A 185 -14.35 2.04 -1.96
CA TYR A 185 -14.32 2.54 -0.56
C TYR A 185 -15.49 2.09 0.32
N HIS A 186 -16.70 2.03 -0.22
CA HIS A 186 -17.92 1.62 0.50
C HIS A 186 -18.28 0.14 0.27
N ALA A 187 -17.51 -0.61 -0.53
CA ALA A 187 -17.81 -2.01 -0.86
C ALA A 187 -17.93 -2.89 0.41
N VAL A 188 -17.01 -2.70 1.36
CA VAL A 188 -17.02 -3.38 2.67
C VAL A 188 -18.29 -3.08 3.45
N GLU A 189 -18.69 -1.81 3.49
CA GLU A 189 -19.86 -1.35 4.26
C GLU A 189 -21.16 -1.87 3.64
N LEU A 190 -21.25 -1.90 2.31
CA LEU A 190 -22.38 -2.51 1.59
C LEU A 190 -22.54 -3.98 1.95
N ILE A 191 -21.44 -4.75 1.91
CA ILE A 191 -21.46 -6.18 2.23
C ILE A 191 -21.79 -6.43 3.70
N ILE A 192 -21.16 -5.71 4.63
CA ILE A 192 -21.48 -5.82 6.06
C ILE A 192 -22.92 -5.42 6.32
N GLY A 193 -23.39 -4.32 5.73
CA GLY A 193 -24.77 -3.85 5.86
C GLY A 193 -25.80 -4.88 5.39
N LYS A 194 -25.44 -5.70 4.38
CA LYS A 194 -26.30 -6.78 3.88
C LYS A 194 -26.31 -8.01 4.80
N ILE A 195 -25.15 -8.39 5.35
CA ILE A 195 -24.99 -9.65 6.11
C ILE A 195 -25.25 -9.46 7.61
N ILE A 196 -24.73 -8.37 8.20
CA ILE A 196 -24.75 -8.07 9.63
C ILE A 196 -24.99 -6.57 9.85
N PRO A 197 -26.23 -6.08 9.63
CA PRO A 197 -26.55 -4.65 9.62
C PRO A 197 -26.09 -3.89 10.86
N ASP A 198 -26.13 -4.53 12.04
CA ASP A 198 -25.79 -3.90 13.32
C ASP A 198 -24.31 -3.47 13.43
N ILE A 199 -23.42 -4.03 12.60
CA ILE A 199 -21.98 -3.74 12.66
C ILE A 199 -21.59 -2.56 11.76
N VAL A 200 -22.38 -2.23 10.72
CA VAL A 200 -21.95 -1.29 9.65
C VAL A 200 -21.63 0.13 10.17
N GLN A 201 -22.23 0.51 11.29
CA GLN A 201 -22.01 1.81 11.94
C GLN A 201 -20.81 1.81 12.90
N ASP A 202 -20.36 0.63 13.37
CA ASP A 202 -19.17 0.50 14.20
C ASP A 202 -17.91 0.47 13.32
N LYS A 203 -17.42 1.67 12.97
CA LYS A 203 -16.24 1.83 12.09
C LYS A 203 -14.98 1.17 12.65
N LYS A 204 -14.86 1.04 13.98
CA LYS A 204 -13.71 0.34 14.61
C LYS A 204 -13.79 -1.15 14.30
N LYS A 205 -14.97 -1.74 14.47
CA LYS A 205 -15.20 -3.16 14.16
C LYS A 205 -15.11 -3.46 12.66
N VAL A 206 -15.63 -2.57 11.81
CA VAL A 206 -15.45 -2.65 10.34
C VAL A 206 -13.95 -2.66 9.98
N ALA A 207 -13.17 -1.72 10.53
CA ALA A 207 -11.73 -1.67 10.30
C ALA A 207 -11.00 -2.94 10.79
N SER A 208 -11.39 -3.47 11.95
CA SER A 208 -10.83 -4.72 12.49
C SER A 208 -11.16 -5.94 11.63
N ILE A 209 -12.38 -6.03 11.09
CA ILE A 209 -12.78 -7.09 10.15
C ILE A 209 -11.89 -7.05 8.91
N CYS A 210 -11.69 -5.88 8.31
CA CYS A 210 -10.83 -5.74 7.14
C CYS A 210 -9.36 -6.08 7.46
N LEU A 211 -8.83 -5.61 8.58
CA LEU A 211 -7.46 -5.94 8.98
C LEU A 211 -7.27 -7.45 9.19
N CYS A 212 -8.25 -8.11 9.79
CA CYS A 212 -8.24 -9.56 9.92
C CYS A 212 -8.29 -10.24 8.53
N ALA A 213 -9.14 -9.78 7.62
CA ALA A 213 -9.22 -10.32 6.25
C ALA A 213 -7.87 -10.27 5.50
N LEU A 214 -7.03 -9.27 5.78
CA LEU A 214 -5.67 -9.15 5.22
C LEU A 214 -4.66 -10.19 5.75
N LEU A 215 -5.07 -11.06 6.68
CA LEU A 215 -4.28 -12.23 7.10
C LEU A 215 -4.38 -13.40 6.11
N TRP A 216 -5.32 -13.35 5.16
CA TRP A 216 -5.46 -14.36 4.12
C TRP A 216 -4.65 -14.03 2.86
N ASP A 217 -4.29 -15.06 2.11
CA ASP A 217 -3.62 -14.91 0.80
C ASP A 217 -4.54 -14.29 -0.25
N ASN A 218 -5.85 -14.53 -0.14
CA ASN A 218 -6.90 -13.84 -0.86
C ASN A 218 -7.78 -13.05 0.12
N PRO A 219 -7.53 -11.73 0.31
CA PRO A 219 -8.29 -10.92 1.27
C PRO A 219 -9.80 -10.83 0.98
N GLY A 220 -10.21 -10.94 -0.29
CA GLY A 220 -11.64 -10.96 -0.64
C GLY A 220 -12.37 -12.17 -0.05
N ILE A 221 -11.74 -13.35 -0.11
CA ILE A 221 -12.25 -14.58 0.53
C ILE A 221 -12.09 -14.51 2.05
N GLY A 222 -10.92 -14.08 2.53
CA GLY A 222 -10.65 -13.89 3.95
C GLY A 222 -11.71 -13.03 4.63
N PHE A 223 -12.19 -11.99 3.95
CA PHE A 223 -13.26 -11.13 4.44
C PHE A 223 -14.55 -11.90 4.76
N PHE A 224 -15.03 -12.75 3.84
CA PHE A 224 -16.23 -13.55 4.09
C PHE A 224 -16.01 -14.59 5.19
N GLN A 225 -14.80 -15.15 5.31
CA GLN A 225 -14.47 -16.06 6.42
C GLN A 225 -14.50 -15.35 7.78
N VAL A 226 -13.98 -14.12 7.85
CA VAL A 226 -14.04 -13.28 9.06
C VAL A 226 -15.49 -12.90 9.40
N LEU A 227 -16.34 -12.63 8.41
CA LEU A 227 -17.76 -12.35 8.66
C LEU A 227 -18.52 -13.56 9.23
N GLU A 228 -18.24 -14.77 8.79
CA GLU A 228 -18.84 -15.96 9.41
C GLU A 228 -18.34 -16.18 10.85
N LEU A 229 -17.07 -15.85 11.13
CA LEU A 229 -16.54 -15.89 12.48
C LEU A 229 -17.22 -14.87 13.41
N ILE A 230 -17.38 -13.62 12.97
CA ILE A 230 -18.03 -12.60 13.81
C ILE A 230 -19.52 -12.88 14.02
N LYS A 231 -20.21 -13.54 13.06
CA LYS A 231 -21.59 -14.00 13.23
C LYS A 231 -21.73 -15.06 14.32
N SER A 232 -20.75 -15.95 14.44
CA SER A 232 -20.72 -16.95 15.51
C SER A 232 -20.29 -16.38 16.86
N HIS A 233 -19.66 -15.20 16.87
CA HIS A 233 -19.19 -14.51 18.07
C HIS A 233 -19.60 -13.03 18.09
N PRO A 234 -20.91 -12.70 18.14
CA PRO A 234 -21.40 -11.34 17.94
C PRO A 234 -20.86 -10.34 18.99
N ASN A 235 -20.54 -10.83 20.18
CA ASN A 235 -20.06 -10.02 21.31
C ASN A 235 -18.57 -9.66 21.23
N TRP A 236 -17.80 -10.24 20.31
CA TRP A 236 -16.39 -9.89 20.17
C TRP A 236 -16.24 -8.48 19.63
N ASP A 237 -15.32 -7.73 20.24
CA ASP A 237 -14.81 -6.51 19.64
C ASP A 237 -13.64 -6.85 18.69
N GLY A 238 -13.02 -5.81 18.11
CA GLY A 238 -11.91 -5.98 17.18
C GLY A 238 -10.64 -6.59 17.77
N LYS A 239 -10.37 -6.39 19.08
CA LYS A 239 -9.23 -6.97 19.78
C LYS A 239 -9.42 -8.47 19.97
N GLU A 240 -10.59 -8.87 20.47
CA GLU A 240 -10.98 -10.28 20.61
C GLU A 240 -10.90 -11.00 19.26
N LEU A 241 -11.46 -10.39 18.21
CA LEU A 241 -11.47 -10.93 16.86
C LEU A 241 -10.04 -11.17 16.34
N TYR A 242 -9.20 -10.14 16.37
CA TYR A 242 -7.83 -10.24 15.89
C TYR A 242 -7.04 -11.28 16.66
N LYS A 243 -7.13 -11.24 18.01
CA LYS A 243 -6.41 -12.17 18.87
C LYS A 243 -6.79 -13.62 18.58
N SER A 244 -8.09 -13.93 18.47
CA SER A 244 -8.52 -15.29 18.16
C SER A 244 -8.03 -15.74 16.78
N ILE A 245 -8.14 -14.89 15.75
CA ILE A 245 -7.66 -15.26 14.41
C ILE A 245 -6.14 -15.52 14.43
N VAL A 246 -5.34 -14.63 15.02
CA VAL A 246 -3.88 -14.81 14.95
C VAL A 246 -3.37 -15.99 15.79
N GLN A 247 -4.09 -16.36 16.86
CA GLN A 247 -3.73 -17.45 17.78
C GLN A 247 -4.27 -18.81 17.32
N ASP A 248 -5.54 -18.86 16.97
CA ASP A 248 -6.30 -20.11 16.86
C ASP A 248 -6.35 -20.63 15.42
N TYR A 249 -6.19 -19.76 14.42
CA TYR A 249 -6.14 -20.17 13.02
C TYR A 249 -4.71 -20.49 12.60
N ALA A 250 -4.58 -21.63 11.92
CA ALA A 250 -3.32 -22.10 11.38
C ALA A 250 -3.47 -22.56 9.94
N VAL A 251 -2.40 -22.41 9.16
CA VAL A 251 -2.32 -22.91 7.79
C VAL A 251 -1.13 -23.83 7.63
N SER A 252 -1.21 -24.73 6.64
CA SER A 252 -0.07 -25.57 6.28
C SER A 252 0.97 -24.73 5.53
N TYR A 253 2.15 -24.59 6.13
CA TYR A 253 3.28 -23.90 5.54
C TYR A 253 4.53 -24.79 5.62
N ASN A 254 5.12 -25.10 4.47
CA ASN A 254 6.25 -26.05 4.34
C ASN A 254 5.99 -27.40 5.04
N GLY A 255 4.76 -27.91 4.94
CA GLY A 255 4.36 -29.19 5.53
C GLY A 255 4.13 -29.17 7.05
N GLN A 256 4.16 -27.98 7.68
CA GLN A 256 3.86 -27.80 9.10
C GLN A 256 2.65 -26.90 9.29
N GLU A 257 1.78 -27.24 10.23
CA GLU A 257 0.71 -26.36 10.67
C GLU A 257 1.31 -25.18 11.46
N MET A 258 0.97 -23.96 11.03
CA MET A 258 1.55 -22.75 11.61
C MET A 258 0.47 -21.71 11.90
N PRO A 259 0.35 -21.23 13.15
CA PRO A 259 -0.57 -20.15 13.47
C PRO A 259 -0.12 -18.84 12.82
N PHE A 260 -1.09 -17.98 12.52
CA PHE A 260 -0.85 -16.73 11.80
C PHE A 260 0.16 -15.80 12.48
N TYR A 261 0.21 -15.73 13.82
CA TYR A 261 1.23 -14.92 14.49
C TYR A 261 2.66 -15.36 14.15
N ARG A 262 2.92 -16.67 14.02
CA ARG A 262 4.25 -17.18 13.64
C ARG A 262 4.56 -16.92 12.17
N LEU A 263 3.54 -17.00 11.30
CA LEU A 263 3.69 -16.65 9.90
C LEU A 263 4.02 -15.17 9.71
N LEU A 264 3.35 -14.29 10.46
CA LEU A 264 3.65 -12.86 10.47
C LEU A 264 5.10 -12.62 10.87
N GLN A 265 5.56 -13.20 11.99
CA GLN A 265 6.96 -13.09 12.40
C GLN A 265 7.94 -13.58 11.32
N ARG A 266 7.64 -14.72 10.69
CA ARG A 266 8.49 -15.29 9.66
C ARG A 266 8.55 -14.41 8.42
N PHE A 267 7.40 -14.02 7.88
CA PHE A 267 7.34 -13.21 6.66
C PHE A 267 7.87 -11.80 6.89
N SER A 268 7.72 -11.23 8.09
CA SER A 268 8.37 -9.97 8.45
C SER A 268 9.90 -10.08 8.41
N ASN A 269 10.47 -11.21 8.85
CA ASN A 269 11.90 -11.45 8.71
C ASN A 269 12.31 -11.65 7.24
N ASP A 270 11.52 -12.37 6.45
CA ASP A 270 11.76 -12.52 5.01
C ASP A 270 11.73 -11.17 4.29
N LEU A 271 10.81 -10.28 4.68
CA LEU A 271 10.71 -8.90 4.18
C LEU A 271 11.98 -8.09 4.49
N LYS A 272 12.54 -8.21 5.71
CA LYS A 272 13.83 -7.56 6.05
C LYS A 272 14.94 -8.05 5.11
N GLU A 273 15.01 -9.35 4.86
CA GLU A 273 16.03 -9.93 3.99
C GLU A 273 15.85 -9.52 2.51
N SER A 274 14.62 -9.43 2.00
CA SER A 274 14.39 -8.95 0.64
C SER A 274 14.70 -7.46 0.48
N PHE A 275 14.43 -6.63 1.49
CA PHE A 275 14.90 -5.26 1.52
C PHE A 275 16.43 -5.18 1.51
N LYS A 276 17.13 -5.96 2.35
CA LYS A 276 18.61 -5.98 2.33
C LYS A 276 19.15 -6.38 0.97
N ALA A 277 18.56 -7.39 0.35
CA ALA A 277 18.92 -7.84 -1.00
C ALA A 277 18.65 -6.75 -2.05
N LEU A 278 17.54 -6.01 -1.96
CA LEU A 278 17.20 -4.91 -2.85
C LEU A 278 18.16 -3.73 -2.71
N LEU A 279 18.48 -3.35 -1.47
CA LEU A 279 19.32 -2.19 -1.18
C LEU A 279 20.81 -2.50 -1.30
N GLY A 280 21.22 -3.77 -1.23
CA GLY A 280 22.63 -4.17 -1.19
C GLY A 280 23.32 -3.79 0.12
N ARG A 281 22.56 -3.64 1.22
CA ARG A 281 23.05 -3.22 2.54
C ARG A 281 22.08 -3.58 3.65
N ASP A 282 22.56 -3.57 4.89
CA ASP A 282 21.71 -3.72 6.07
C ASP A 282 20.75 -2.54 6.26
N LEU A 283 19.58 -2.86 6.81
CA LEU A 283 18.55 -1.92 7.20
C LEU A 283 18.84 -1.31 8.56
N GLU A 284 18.58 -0.01 8.68
CA GLU A 284 18.67 0.74 9.93
C GLU A 284 17.27 1.07 10.46
N TYR A 285 16.47 1.83 9.72
CA TYR A 285 15.20 2.37 10.20
C TYR A 285 14.05 1.39 10.05
N TYR A 286 13.85 0.83 8.85
CA TYR A 286 12.79 -0.14 8.61
C TYR A 286 13.03 -1.46 9.34
N SER A 287 14.27 -1.78 9.72
CA SER A 287 14.51 -2.90 10.65
C SER A 287 13.80 -2.67 11.98
N LEU A 288 13.96 -1.49 12.57
CA LEU A 288 13.34 -1.14 13.86
C LEU A 288 11.81 -1.17 13.77
N VAL A 289 11.25 -0.62 12.68
CA VAL A 289 9.82 -0.65 12.41
C VAL A 289 9.30 -2.09 12.32
N ILE A 290 9.96 -2.93 11.53
CA ILE A 290 9.53 -4.32 11.35
C ILE A 290 9.70 -5.12 12.64
N ASP A 291 10.75 -4.85 13.42
CA ASP A 291 10.97 -5.50 14.72
C ASP A 291 9.84 -5.16 15.72
N ASN A 292 9.34 -3.92 15.72
CA ASN A 292 8.15 -3.56 16.50
C ASN A 292 6.92 -4.37 16.07
N CYS A 293 6.70 -4.54 14.77
CA CYS A 293 5.59 -5.35 14.23
C CYS A 293 5.71 -6.84 14.63
N ILE A 294 6.93 -7.39 14.60
CA ILE A 294 7.25 -8.76 15.04
C ILE A 294 6.90 -8.95 16.53
N ILE A 295 7.21 -7.96 17.37
CA ILE A 295 6.90 -8.00 18.79
C ILE A 295 5.39 -7.98 19.02
N ASP A 296 4.65 -7.11 18.34
CA ASP A 296 3.20 -7.00 18.48
C ASP A 296 2.49 -8.30 18.11
N CYS A 297 2.80 -8.84 16.92
CA CYS A 297 2.19 -10.08 16.48
C CYS A 297 2.57 -11.26 17.38
N GLY A 298 3.80 -11.30 17.91
CA GLY A 298 4.23 -12.31 18.90
C GLY A 298 3.42 -12.28 20.19
N LYS A 299 2.89 -11.12 20.57
CA LYS A 299 1.95 -10.95 21.70
C LYS A 299 0.50 -11.19 21.30
N CYS A 300 0.23 -11.45 20.02
CA CYS A 300 -1.10 -11.61 19.42
C CYS A 300 -1.97 -10.36 19.55
N HIS A 301 -1.32 -9.19 19.48
CA HIS A 301 -1.93 -7.88 19.55
C HIS A 301 -1.64 -7.12 18.25
N HIS A 302 -2.46 -6.11 17.95
CA HIS A 302 -2.20 -5.19 16.84
C HIS A 302 -2.35 -3.76 17.34
N ARG A 303 -1.25 -3.01 17.35
CA ARG A 303 -1.19 -1.67 17.94
C ARG A 303 -2.25 -0.70 17.40
N LEU A 304 -2.55 -0.75 16.10
CA LEU A 304 -3.65 0.05 15.52
C LEU A 304 -5.03 -0.33 16.08
N ILE A 305 -5.33 -1.63 16.24
CA ILE A 305 -6.61 -2.06 16.81
C ILE A 305 -6.67 -1.62 18.27
N ASP A 306 -5.62 -1.89 19.04
CA ASP A 306 -5.53 -1.47 20.43
C ASP A 306 -5.78 0.05 20.56
N PHE A 307 -5.16 0.83 19.68
CA PHE A 307 -5.32 2.28 19.65
C PHE A 307 -6.76 2.71 19.32
N LEU A 308 -7.39 2.11 18.30
CA LEU A 308 -8.77 2.45 17.93
C LEU A 308 -9.75 2.21 19.08
N TYR A 309 -9.53 1.19 19.91
CA TYR A 309 -10.42 0.87 21.03
C TYR A 309 -10.08 1.64 22.31
N ASP A 310 -8.81 1.93 22.58
CA ASP A 310 -8.36 2.53 23.84
C ASP A 310 -8.17 4.05 23.79
N TYR A 311 -8.05 4.62 22.59
CA TYR A 311 -7.75 6.04 22.37
C TYR A 311 -8.70 6.68 21.37
N ASP A 312 -8.70 8.02 21.36
CA ASP A 312 -9.39 8.81 20.35
C ASP A 312 -8.41 9.14 19.20
N ILE A 313 -8.72 8.65 18.00
CA ILE A 313 -7.92 8.89 16.79
C ILE A 313 -7.91 10.38 16.36
N CYS A 314 -8.89 11.16 16.82
CA CYS A 314 -8.89 12.61 16.64
C CYS A 314 -7.87 13.32 17.53
N ASN A 315 -7.37 12.67 18.59
CA ASN A 315 -6.25 13.18 19.38
C ASN A 315 -4.93 12.93 18.64
N ARG A 316 -4.47 13.96 17.94
CA ARG A 316 -3.31 13.87 17.05
C ARG A 316 -1.99 13.66 17.78
N GLU A 317 -1.84 14.14 19.02
CA GLU A 317 -0.63 13.84 19.80
C GLU A 317 -0.62 12.37 20.22
N SER A 318 -1.75 11.85 20.70
CA SER A 318 -1.86 10.41 21.01
C SER A 318 -1.62 9.55 19.77
N PHE A 319 -2.14 9.93 18.60
CA PHE A 319 -1.85 9.23 17.35
C PHE A 319 -0.35 9.24 17.03
N ARG A 320 0.31 10.39 17.17
CA ARG A 320 1.76 10.52 16.96
C ARG A 320 2.55 9.63 17.92
N GLU A 321 2.26 9.71 19.21
CA GLU A 321 2.97 8.98 20.25
C GLU A 321 2.75 7.46 20.17
N GLN A 322 1.52 7.03 19.95
CA GLN A 322 1.15 5.61 20.06
C GLN A 322 1.28 4.85 18.72
N ILE A 323 1.10 5.55 17.59
CA ILE A 323 1.08 4.95 16.25
C ILE A 323 2.29 5.39 15.40
N LEU A 324 2.50 6.68 15.15
CA LEU A 324 3.61 7.12 14.26
C LEU A 324 4.99 6.78 14.83
N ASN A 325 5.20 6.97 16.14
CA ASN A 325 6.48 6.62 16.75
C ASN A 325 6.72 5.09 16.80
N HIS A 326 5.66 4.28 16.72
CA HIS A 326 5.74 2.83 16.78
C HIS A 326 5.95 2.19 15.40
N TYR A 327 5.14 2.59 14.42
CA TYR A 327 5.21 2.07 13.05
C TYR A 327 6.13 2.91 12.14
N GLY A 328 6.66 4.03 12.61
CA GLY A 328 7.43 4.94 11.78
C GLY A 328 6.57 5.60 10.69
N TYR A 329 7.18 6.08 9.62
CA TYR A 329 6.52 6.60 8.44
C TYR A 329 7.39 6.34 7.20
N PRO A 330 6.77 6.18 6.02
CA PRO A 330 7.46 6.02 4.75
C PRO A 330 8.15 7.32 4.30
N PHE A 331 8.70 7.36 3.08
CA PHE A 331 8.90 8.64 2.41
C PHE A 331 7.54 9.29 2.15
N ILE A 332 7.38 10.59 2.44
CA ILE A 332 6.10 11.30 2.27
C ILE A 332 6.30 12.54 1.42
N ASP A 333 5.59 12.64 0.30
CA ASP A 333 5.47 13.88 -0.48
C ASP A 333 4.10 14.52 -0.19
N GLY A 334 4.12 15.70 0.46
CA GLY A 334 2.97 16.59 0.60
C GLY A 334 3.08 17.79 -0.35
N ARG A 335 2.04 18.62 -0.45
CA ARG A 335 2.05 19.81 -1.32
C ARG A 335 3.10 20.84 -0.89
N ASN A 336 3.32 20.98 0.41
CA ASN A 336 4.23 21.96 1.00
C ASN A 336 5.65 21.43 1.24
N GLN A 337 5.82 20.12 1.47
CA GLN A 337 7.12 19.54 1.82
C GLN A 337 7.23 18.05 1.50
N SER A 338 8.48 17.59 1.33
CA SER A 338 8.85 16.18 1.34
C SER A 338 9.43 15.81 2.71
N ALA A 339 8.92 14.76 3.35
CA ALA A 339 9.41 14.25 4.62
C ALA A 339 10.06 12.88 4.47
N LEU A 340 11.26 12.73 5.04
CA LEU A 340 12.03 11.49 5.09
C LEU A 340 12.24 11.11 6.55
N PRO A 341 12.28 9.80 6.89
CA PRO A 341 12.74 9.34 8.19
C PRO A 341 14.13 9.92 8.51
N LEU A 342 14.26 10.53 9.68
CA LEU A 342 15.49 11.17 10.13
C LEU A 342 16.12 10.40 11.29
N LYS A 343 17.44 10.32 11.28
CA LYS A 343 18.26 9.93 12.44
C LYS A 343 18.97 11.14 13.03
N THR A 344 19.10 11.13 14.35
CA THR A 344 19.89 12.13 15.08
C THR A 344 21.18 11.47 15.56
N GLU A 345 22.31 11.90 15.02
CA GLU A 345 23.65 11.45 15.43
C GLU A 345 24.47 12.66 15.87
N ASN A 346 24.97 12.64 17.12
CA ASN A 346 25.75 13.74 17.70
C ASN A 346 25.09 15.13 17.58
N GLY A 347 23.76 15.18 17.73
CA GLY A 347 22.99 16.42 17.62
C GLY A 347 22.75 16.91 16.19
N THR A 348 23.23 16.19 15.17
CA THR A 348 22.96 16.49 13.76
C THR A 348 21.88 15.55 13.22
N GLN A 349 20.86 16.11 12.58
CA GLN A 349 19.84 15.33 11.89
C GLN A 349 20.27 15.01 10.46
N SER A 350 20.09 13.76 10.05
CA SER A 350 20.31 13.31 8.68
C SER A 350 19.25 12.28 8.28
N ALA A 351 18.91 12.20 7.00
CA ALA A 351 17.96 11.21 6.52
C ALA A 351 18.56 9.80 6.53
N TYR A 352 17.73 8.79 6.80
CA TYR A 352 18.13 7.41 6.61
C TYR A 352 18.38 7.14 5.12
N LYS A 353 19.59 6.64 4.82
CA LYS A 353 20.02 6.38 3.44
C LYS A 353 19.12 5.37 2.72
N GLU A 354 18.58 4.38 3.43
CA GLU A 354 17.70 3.36 2.85
C GLU A 354 16.44 3.96 2.22
N THR A 355 15.85 5.01 2.81
CA THR A 355 14.68 5.68 2.25
C THR A 355 15.02 6.37 0.93
N ALA A 356 16.18 7.02 0.85
CA ALA A 356 16.63 7.65 -0.40
C ALA A 356 16.92 6.61 -1.50
N ILE A 357 17.46 5.44 -1.14
CA ILE A 357 17.71 4.34 -2.09
C ILE A 357 16.39 3.74 -2.58
N LEU A 358 15.42 3.49 -1.68
CA LEU A 358 14.08 3.00 -2.04
C LEU A 358 13.36 3.95 -2.99
N TYR A 359 13.39 5.25 -2.68
CA TYR A 359 12.79 6.25 -3.54
C TYR A 359 13.53 6.35 -4.89
N GLY A 360 14.86 6.22 -4.89
CA GLY A 360 15.66 6.19 -6.10
C GLY A 360 15.31 5.02 -7.03
N ILE A 361 15.18 3.81 -6.48
CA ILE A 361 14.79 2.64 -7.29
C ILE A 361 13.34 2.75 -7.77
N GLU A 362 12.43 3.33 -6.99
CA GLU A 362 11.07 3.63 -7.44
C GLU A 362 11.07 4.49 -8.70
N LEU A 363 11.84 5.58 -8.70
CA LEU A 363 11.93 6.48 -9.84
C LEU A 363 12.53 5.79 -11.08
N ILE A 364 13.50 4.90 -10.86
CA ILE A 364 14.09 4.07 -11.93
C ILE A 364 13.03 3.12 -12.49
N MET A 365 12.35 2.35 -11.65
CA MET A 365 11.32 1.39 -12.07
C MET A 365 10.16 2.10 -12.78
N ALA A 366 9.73 3.24 -12.25
CA ALA A 366 8.73 4.09 -12.90
C ALA A 366 9.10 4.49 -14.33
N ARG A 367 10.38 4.71 -14.63
CA ARG A 367 10.84 5.03 -15.99
C ARG A 367 10.98 3.79 -16.87
N LEU A 368 11.45 2.69 -16.30
CA LEU A 368 11.71 1.45 -17.03
C LEU A 368 10.44 0.70 -17.42
N LEU A 369 9.42 0.71 -16.56
CA LEU A 369 8.23 -0.12 -16.73
C LEU A 369 7.12 0.60 -17.51
N ARG A 370 7.25 1.92 -17.68
CA ARG A 370 6.23 2.76 -18.32
C ARG A 370 6.20 2.52 -19.83
N ALA A 371 5.05 2.04 -20.30
CA ALA A 371 4.81 1.71 -21.71
C ALA A 371 4.04 2.80 -22.47
N ASP A 372 3.68 3.91 -21.83
CA ASP A 372 3.03 5.04 -22.49
C ASP A 372 4.06 6.03 -23.08
N ASN A 373 3.58 7.02 -23.84
CA ASN A 373 4.44 8.05 -24.44
C ASN A 373 4.99 9.08 -23.42
N LYS A 374 4.66 8.97 -22.12
CA LYS A 374 5.07 9.95 -21.11
C LYS A 374 6.43 9.61 -20.53
N LYS A 375 7.47 10.01 -21.24
CA LYS A 375 8.86 9.79 -20.86
C LYS A 375 9.36 10.68 -19.71
N GLU A 376 8.53 11.61 -19.23
CA GLU A 376 8.88 12.55 -18.18
C GLU A 376 9.22 11.86 -16.85
N CYS A 377 10.27 12.36 -16.19
CA CYS A 377 10.66 11.93 -14.86
C CYS A 377 9.52 12.20 -13.89
N LYS A 378 9.13 11.21 -13.08
CA LYS A 378 8.06 11.39 -12.10
C LYS A 378 8.29 12.51 -11.08
N ARG A 379 9.53 12.92 -10.81
CA ARG A 379 9.82 14.05 -9.92
C ARG A 379 9.90 15.40 -10.64
N TYR A 380 9.72 15.42 -11.96
CA TYR A 380 9.85 16.66 -12.75
C TYR A 380 8.91 17.76 -12.26
N PRO A 381 7.60 17.56 -12.02
CA PRO A 381 6.72 18.66 -11.61
C PRO A 381 7.13 19.30 -10.27
N ILE A 382 7.69 18.50 -9.36
CA ILE A 382 8.22 18.98 -8.08
C ILE A 382 9.52 19.75 -8.32
N CYS A 383 10.47 19.15 -9.07
CA CYS A 383 11.78 19.75 -9.35
C CYS A 383 11.72 20.99 -10.27
N SER A 384 10.66 21.15 -11.07
CA SER A 384 10.43 22.29 -11.96
C SER A 384 9.53 23.37 -11.32
N SER A 385 9.03 23.15 -10.11
CA SER A 385 8.09 24.08 -9.46
C SER A 385 8.66 25.50 -9.28
N THR A 386 9.98 25.62 -9.13
CA THR A 386 10.70 26.89 -8.97
C THR A 386 11.21 27.48 -10.28
N MET A 387 10.96 26.85 -11.43
CA MET A 387 11.53 27.24 -12.74
C MET A 387 11.21 28.68 -13.15
N PHE A 388 10.06 29.20 -12.73
CA PHE A 388 9.61 30.56 -13.03
C PHE A 388 9.73 31.53 -11.84
N ILE A 389 10.37 31.10 -10.74
CA ILE A 389 10.57 31.94 -9.56
C ILE A 389 11.95 32.59 -9.66
N GLU A 390 11.96 33.91 -9.81
CA GLU A 390 13.19 34.70 -9.95
C GLU A 390 14.09 34.53 -8.72
N GLY A 391 15.36 34.16 -8.95
CA GLY A 391 16.35 33.92 -7.90
C GLY A 391 16.30 32.53 -7.24
N ALA A 392 15.33 31.67 -7.59
CA ALA A 392 15.26 30.29 -7.08
C ALA A 392 16.09 29.33 -7.94
N LYS A 393 16.72 28.33 -7.31
CA LYS A 393 17.39 27.24 -8.03
C LYS A 393 16.34 26.26 -8.56
N CYS A 394 16.37 25.97 -9.86
CA CYS A 394 15.60 24.91 -10.48
C CYS A 394 16.51 23.71 -10.75
N ASP A 395 16.16 22.53 -10.21
CA ASP A 395 16.96 21.31 -10.37
C ASP A 395 16.56 20.49 -11.62
N ALA A 396 15.42 20.84 -12.24
CA ALA A 396 14.95 20.21 -13.47
C ALA A 396 15.73 20.71 -14.71
N THR A 397 16.09 19.78 -15.58
CA THR A 397 16.73 20.04 -16.88
C THR A 397 15.97 19.34 -18.01
N GLU A 398 16.35 19.59 -19.27
CA GLU A 398 15.70 18.98 -20.44
C GLU A 398 15.75 17.45 -20.42
N GLU A 399 16.84 16.87 -19.92
CA GLU A 399 16.98 15.41 -19.78
C GLU A 399 15.89 14.80 -18.89
N CYS A 400 15.33 15.57 -17.95
CA CYS A 400 14.24 15.11 -17.12
C CYS A 400 12.94 14.81 -17.89
N LEU A 401 12.78 15.34 -19.11
CA LEU A 401 11.57 15.15 -19.92
C LEU A 401 11.55 13.84 -20.69
N SER A 402 12.72 13.28 -21.04
CA SER A 402 12.76 12.07 -21.87
C SER A 402 14.00 11.18 -21.73
N SER A 403 15.12 11.70 -21.22
CA SER A 403 16.41 11.01 -21.28
C SER A 403 17.17 11.11 -19.95
N GLN A 404 16.51 10.74 -18.84
CA GLN A 404 17.00 10.97 -17.48
C GLN A 404 18.38 10.34 -17.22
N TRP A 405 18.68 9.21 -17.88
CA TRP A 405 19.98 8.55 -17.81
C TRP A 405 21.13 9.38 -18.40
N LYS A 406 20.87 10.39 -19.23
CA LYS A 406 21.90 11.29 -19.76
C LYS A 406 22.23 12.45 -18.82
N LYS A 407 21.38 12.71 -17.82
CA LYS A 407 21.56 13.80 -16.86
C LYS A 407 22.86 13.63 -16.07
N LYS A 408 23.64 14.71 -15.95
CA LYS A 408 24.93 14.73 -15.25
C LYS A 408 24.83 15.32 -13.84
N GLU A 409 23.91 16.26 -13.62
CA GLU A 409 23.72 16.88 -12.32
C GLU A 409 23.19 15.86 -11.31
N SER A 410 23.64 16.00 -10.07
CA SER A 410 23.22 15.12 -8.99
C SER A 410 21.75 15.39 -8.60
N CYS A 411 20.94 14.35 -8.68
CA CYS A 411 19.61 14.25 -8.08
C CYS A 411 19.35 12.80 -7.64
N VAL A 412 18.25 12.55 -6.93
CA VAL A 412 17.92 11.19 -6.43
C VAL A 412 17.97 10.14 -7.53
N PHE A 413 17.43 10.42 -8.72
CA PHE A 413 17.45 9.49 -9.84
C PHE A 413 18.87 9.16 -10.30
N THR A 414 19.71 10.18 -10.55
CA THR A 414 21.09 9.96 -11.03
C THR A 414 21.98 9.32 -9.96
N GLU A 415 21.79 9.67 -8.69
CA GLU A 415 22.53 9.04 -7.58
C GLU A 415 22.10 7.58 -7.39
N ALA A 416 20.83 7.25 -7.58
CA ALA A 416 20.36 5.87 -7.56
C ALA A 416 20.96 5.05 -8.72
N LEU A 417 21.01 5.59 -9.93
CA LEU A 417 21.67 4.93 -11.06
C LEU A 417 23.16 4.62 -10.77
N LYS A 418 23.87 5.55 -10.13
CA LYS A 418 25.27 5.36 -9.70
C LYS A 418 25.38 4.32 -8.59
N TYR A 419 24.50 4.41 -7.58
CA TYR A 419 24.47 3.51 -6.43
C TYR A 419 24.31 2.05 -6.87
N PHE A 420 23.43 1.78 -7.84
CA PHE A 420 23.21 0.44 -8.37
C PHE A 420 24.17 0.02 -9.49
N TRP A 421 25.15 0.86 -9.85
CA TRP A 421 26.10 0.63 -10.95
C TRP A 421 25.42 0.39 -12.31
N ILE A 422 24.37 1.15 -12.60
CA ILE A 422 23.61 1.07 -13.85
C ILE A 422 23.62 2.38 -14.65
N LYS A 423 24.33 3.41 -14.18
CA LYS A 423 24.38 4.74 -14.81
C LYS A 423 24.94 4.77 -16.23
N ASP A 424 25.86 3.86 -16.55
CA ASP A 424 26.63 3.87 -17.80
C ASP A 424 26.10 2.86 -18.83
N LYS A 425 24.92 2.27 -18.59
CA LYS A 425 24.24 1.39 -19.53
C LYS A 425 23.63 2.18 -20.70
N GLU A 426 23.47 1.52 -21.84
CA GLU A 426 22.78 2.08 -23.00
C GLU A 426 21.27 1.85 -22.87
N TYR A 427 20.51 2.92 -22.67
CA TYR A 427 19.05 2.87 -22.57
C TYR A 427 18.42 3.30 -23.90
N VAL A 428 17.61 2.40 -24.48
CA VAL A 428 16.95 2.57 -25.79
C VAL A 428 15.45 2.63 -25.59
N ASP A 429 14.82 3.77 -25.91
CA ASP A 429 13.37 3.86 -25.96
C ASP A 429 12.86 3.19 -27.25
N THR A 430 12.08 2.11 -27.12
CA THR A 430 11.49 1.36 -28.25
C THR A 430 10.07 1.78 -28.56
#